data_AF-A0A7K7KNK0-F1
#
_entry.id   AF-A0A7K7KNK0-F1
#
_cell.length_a   1.000
_cell.length_b   1.000
_cell.length_c   1.000
_cell.angle_alpha   90.00
_cell.angle_beta   90.00
_cell.angle_gamma   90.00
#
_symmetry.space_group_name_H-M   'P 1'
#
loop_
_entity.id
_entity.type
_entity.pdbx_description
1 polymer ?
#
loop_
_entity_poly.entity_id
_entity_poly.type
_entity_poly.pdbx_seq_one_letter_code
_entity_poly.pdbx_strand_id
1 'polypeptide(L)'
;CETCSEEEAKYRCPRCMKYSCRYLISNLNCYVSCAERGILMVLYLCHFSLLCVKKHKLALSCNGIRDKTSFISVNEFTDLNLLSDYRFLEDVGRTADAAARDLSMHRPTTNKFINYLRNRARRHNINLKTLPIGFTKRRENSTIFNKKEQKFYWHLKLVFPHCHAEYTLKRVPEDKTLTDILKPYIDPVESDPVVCQRLKVYTMSPQSDVQILMKIENRKQNSIRYNELDASRSLLENLKNKVIIEYPTLFVVLKKLKKDMVVLGQ
;
A
#
# COMPACT_ATOMS: atom_id res chain seq x y z
N CYS A 1 -15.61 -23.15 -17.63
CA CYS A 1 -15.45 -22.10 -16.60
C CYS A 1 -15.83 -22.71 -15.26
N GLU A 2 -14.98 -22.63 -14.24
CA GLU A 2 -15.27 -23.23 -12.92
C GLU A 2 -16.37 -22.49 -12.14
N THR A 3 -16.83 -21.34 -12.63
CA THR A 3 -17.82 -20.50 -11.94
C THR A 3 -19.24 -20.62 -12.52
N CYS A 4 -19.37 -20.77 -13.84
CA CYS A 4 -20.66 -20.89 -14.52
C CYS A 4 -20.88 -22.25 -15.20
N SER A 5 -19.84 -23.07 -15.39
CA SER A 5 -19.91 -24.36 -16.10
C SER A 5 -20.45 -24.33 -17.54
N GLU A 6 -20.88 -23.17 -18.04
CA GLU A 6 -21.52 -22.99 -19.35
C GLU A 6 -20.54 -22.55 -20.45
N GLU A 7 -19.54 -21.73 -20.11
CA GLU A 7 -18.59 -21.15 -21.08
C GLU A 7 -17.17 -21.70 -20.93
N GLU A 8 -16.40 -21.64 -22.02
CA GLU A 8 -14.97 -21.97 -22.03
C GLU A 8 -14.17 -21.05 -21.08
N ALA A 9 -13.30 -21.64 -20.26
CA ALA A 9 -12.53 -20.86 -19.31
C ALA A 9 -11.29 -20.21 -19.97
N LYS A 10 -11.37 -18.91 -20.24
CA LYS A 10 -10.33 -18.15 -20.96
C LYS A 10 -9.47 -17.24 -20.08
N TYR A 11 -9.72 -17.19 -18.78
CA TYR A 11 -8.95 -16.44 -17.79
C TYR A 11 -8.63 -17.30 -16.59
N ARG A 12 -7.41 -17.14 -16.07
CA ARG A 12 -6.94 -17.80 -14.85
C ARG A 12 -6.59 -16.74 -13.83
N CYS A 13 -7.19 -16.82 -12.65
CA CYS A 13 -6.94 -15.85 -11.59
C CYS A 13 -5.52 -15.97 -11.04
N PRO A 14 -4.69 -14.91 -11.03
CA PRO A 14 -3.31 -14.98 -10.54
C PRO A 14 -3.17 -15.28 -9.04
N ARG A 15 -4.20 -15.05 -8.22
CA ARG A 15 -4.16 -15.30 -6.77
C ARG A 15 -4.58 -16.73 -6.42
N CYS A 16 -5.76 -17.16 -6.88
CA CYS A 16 -6.35 -18.44 -6.49
C CYS A 16 -6.28 -19.51 -7.59
N MET A 17 -5.68 -19.19 -8.74
CA MET A 17 -5.47 -20.09 -9.88
C MET A 17 -6.74 -20.68 -10.51
N LYS A 18 -7.94 -20.30 -10.04
CA LYS A 18 -9.22 -20.70 -10.62
C LYS A 18 -9.39 -20.20 -12.05
N TYR A 19 -10.01 -21.06 -12.85
CA TYR A 19 -10.34 -20.79 -14.23
C TYR A 19 -11.75 -20.18 -14.37
N SER A 20 -11.83 -18.96 -14.89
CA SER A 20 -13.10 -18.30 -15.20
C SER A 20 -13.17 -17.80 -16.64
N CYS A 21 -14.34 -17.33 -17.06
CA CYS A 21 -14.50 -16.61 -18.32
C CYS A 21 -13.58 -15.39 -18.36
N ARG A 22 -13.09 -15.03 -19.57
CA ARG A 22 -12.13 -13.93 -19.76
C ARG A 22 -12.79 -12.57 -19.69
N TYR A 23 -12.19 -11.66 -18.92
CA TYR A 23 -12.46 -10.22 -19.00
C TYR A 23 -12.00 -9.73 -20.39
N LEU A 24 -12.92 -9.49 -21.31
CA LEU A 24 -12.61 -8.71 -22.51
C LEU A 24 -12.52 -7.24 -22.10
N ILE A 25 -11.30 -6.72 -21.94
CA ILE A 25 -11.09 -5.27 -21.95
C ILE A 25 -11.21 -4.86 -23.42
N SER A 26 -12.41 -4.56 -23.89
CA SER A 26 -12.51 -3.71 -25.08
C SER A 26 -12.12 -2.31 -24.64
N ASN A 27 -10.95 -1.86 -25.11
CA ASN A 27 -10.60 -0.45 -25.11
C ASN A 27 -11.79 0.35 -25.63
N LEU A 28 -12.17 1.40 -24.90
CA LEU A 28 -13.31 2.29 -25.18
C LEU A 28 -13.16 3.13 -26.48
N ASN A 29 -12.31 2.74 -27.43
CA ASN A 29 -11.98 3.49 -28.66
C ASN A 29 -12.43 2.79 -29.95
N CYS A 30 -13.40 1.89 -29.89
CA CYS A 30 -14.01 1.27 -31.08
C CYS A 30 -15.52 1.53 -31.17
N TYR A 31 -15.97 2.70 -30.72
CA TYR A 31 -17.23 3.27 -31.19
C TYR A 31 -16.91 4.15 -32.40
N VAL A 32 -17.71 4.03 -33.45
CA VAL A 32 -17.60 4.72 -34.75
C VAL A 32 -16.74 3.98 -35.80
N SER A 33 -17.12 2.75 -36.14
CA SER A 33 -17.33 2.34 -37.54
C SER A 33 -17.69 0.86 -37.58
N CYS A 34 -18.99 0.56 -37.60
CA CYS A 34 -19.59 -0.66 -38.14
C CYS A 34 -21.07 -0.65 -37.77
N ALA A 35 -21.83 0.23 -38.42
CA ALA A 35 -23.27 0.07 -38.52
C ALA A 35 -23.51 -1.03 -39.55
N GLU A 36 -23.84 -2.23 -39.08
CA GLU A 36 -24.89 -3.12 -39.61
C GLU A 36 -24.63 -4.57 -39.16
N ARG A 37 -25.61 -5.12 -38.41
CA ARG A 37 -25.79 -6.53 -38.01
C ARG A 37 -24.82 -7.09 -36.97
N GLY A 38 -25.21 -7.08 -35.68
CA GLY A 38 -24.60 -7.97 -34.67
C GLY A 38 -24.50 -7.51 -33.21
N ILE A 39 -24.99 -6.32 -32.84
CA ILE A 39 -24.68 -5.67 -31.54
C ILE A 39 -25.29 -6.40 -30.31
N LEU A 40 -26.43 -7.08 -30.44
CA LEU A 40 -27.10 -7.69 -29.28
C LEU A 40 -26.29 -8.83 -28.64
N MET A 41 -25.59 -9.63 -29.45
CA MET A 41 -24.90 -10.83 -28.97
C MET A 41 -23.58 -10.49 -28.26
N VAL A 42 -22.86 -9.46 -28.73
CA VAL A 42 -21.57 -9.04 -28.17
C VAL A 42 -21.74 -8.36 -26.80
N LEU A 43 -22.80 -7.56 -26.62
CA LEU A 43 -23.12 -6.96 -25.32
C LEU A 43 -23.53 -8.02 -24.28
N TYR A 44 -24.31 -9.02 -24.69
CA TYR A 44 -24.74 -10.12 -23.81
C TYR A 44 -23.55 -10.97 -23.36
N LEU A 45 -22.65 -11.37 -24.28
CA LEU A 45 -21.43 -12.12 -23.96
C LEU A 45 -20.45 -11.34 -23.06
N CYS A 46 -20.39 -10.01 -23.21
CA CYS A 46 -19.53 -9.17 -22.37
C CYS A 46 -20.01 -9.14 -20.90
N HIS A 47 -21.33 -9.18 -20.67
CA HIS A 47 -21.91 -9.13 -19.32
C HIS A 47 -21.65 -10.41 -18.51
N PHE A 48 -21.73 -11.60 -19.13
CA PHE A 48 -21.53 -12.89 -18.44
C PHE A 48 -20.09 -13.14 -17.98
N SER A 49 -19.11 -12.65 -18.73
CA SER A 49 -17.70 -12.86 -18.43
C SER A 49 -17.21 -12.15 -17.16
N LEU A 50 -17.68 -10.92 -16.93
CA LEU A 50 -17.39 -10.12 -15.73
C LEU A 50 -18.01 -10.70 -14.46
N LEU A 51 -19.19 -11.29 -14.60
CA LEU A 51 -19.91 -11.91 -13.48
C LEU A 51 -19.13 -13.11 -12.94
N CYS A 52 -18.53 -13.93 -13.80
CA CYS A 52 -17.74 -15.09 -13.36
C CYS A 52 -16.46 -14.69 -12.60
N VAL A 53 -15.81 -13.60 -13.03
CA VAL A 53 -14.64 -13.05 -12.33
C VAL A 53 -15.05 -12.45 -10.98
N LYS A 54 -16.13 -11.67 -10.92
CA LYS A 54 -16.62 -11.06 -9.67
C LYS A 54 -17.14 -12.11 -8.68
N LYS A 55 -17.90 -13.10 -9.17
CA LYS A 55 -18.50 -14.17 -8.35
C LYS A 55 -17.44 -15.02 -7.65
N HIS A 56 -16.36 -15.44 -8.33
CA HIS A 56 -15.31 -16.19 -7.64
C HIS A 56 -14.51 -15.31 -6.67
N LYS A 57 -14.28 -14.03 -6.99
CA LYS A 57 -13.60 -13.09 -6.08
C LYS A 57 -14.37 -12.90 -4.79
N LEU A 58 -15.69 -12.79 -4.87
CA LEU A 58 -16.58 -12.72 -3.71
C LEU A 58 -16.61 -14.05 -2.95
N ALA A 59 -16.83 -15.17 -3.64
CA ALA A 59 -16.95 -16.49 -3.03
C ALA A 59 -15.68 -16.97 -2.31
N LEU A 60 -14.50 -16.55 -2.80
CA LEU A 60 -13.20 -16.96 -2.26
C LEU A 60 -12.48 -15.84 -1.51
N SER A 61 -13.14 -14.70 -1.29
CA SER A 61 -12.52 -13.48 -0.75
C SER A 61 -11.17 -13.16 -1.43
N CYS A 62 -11.13 -13.34 -2.75
CA CYS A 62 -9.91 -13.29 -3.54
C CYS A 62 -9.73 -11.90 -4.15
N ASN A 63 -8.61 -11.24 -3.86
CA ASN A 63 -8.27 -9.92 -4.42
C ASN A 63 -7.83 -9.99 -5.91
N GLY A 64 -7.56 -11.18 -6.44
CA GLY A 64 -7.10 -11.39 -7.81
C GLY A 64 -5.66 -10.96 -8.07
N ILE A 65 -4.89 -10.62 -7.03
CA ILE A 65 -3.49 -10.19 -7.12
C ILE A 65 -2.59 -11.32 -6.62
N ARG A 66 -1.68 -11.79 -7.48
CA ARG A 66 -0.75 -12.87 -7.13
C ARG A 66 0.08 -12.53 -5.88
N ASP A 67 0.23 -13.50 -4.98
CA ASP A 67 1.31 -13.45 -3.98
C ASP A 67 2.65 -13.77 -4.65
N LYS A 68 3.59 -12.82 -4.62
CA LYS A 68 4.92 -13.00 -5.23
C LYS A 68 5.95 -13.59 -4.25
N THR A 69 5.62 -13.62 -2.96
CA THR A 69 6.56 -13.91 -1.88
C THR A 69 6.14 -15.09 -1.00
N SER A 70 5.05 -15.78 -1.35
CA SER A 70 4.62 -16.98 -0.62
C SER A 70 5.65 -18.07 -0.79
N PHE A 71 6.20 -18.55 0.33
CA PHE A 71 7.07 -19.71 0.35
C PHE A 71 6.26 -20.98 0.07
N ILE A 72 6.82 -21.87 -0.74
CA ILE A 72 6.25 -23.18 -1.07
C ILE A 72 7.37 -24.20 -0.88
N SER A 73 7.09 -25.25 -0.11
CA SER A 73 8.06 -26.31 0.11
C SER A 73 8.30 -27.07 -1.19
N VAL A 74 9.49 -27.65 -1.36
CA VAL A 74 9.82 -28.43 -2.58
C VAL A 74 8.83 -29.60 -2.77
N ASN A 75 8.33 -30.17 -1.68
CA ASN A 75 7.38 -31.28 -1.71
C ASN A 75 5.99 -30.88 -2.23
N GLU A 76 5.62 -29.62 -2.10
CA GLU A 76 4.33 -29.07 -2.55
C GLU A 76 4.48 -28.27 -3.85
N PHE A 77 5.69 -28.22 -4.43
CA PHE A 77 5.97 -27.47 -5.63
C PHE A 77 5.42 -28.19 -6.86
N THR A 78 4.44 -27.57 -7.52
CA THR A 78 3.78 -28.12 -8.71
C THR A 78 4.18 -27.37 -9.99
N ASP A 79 3.93 -27.96 -11.16
CA ASP A 79 4.13 -27.29 -12.46
C ASP A 79 3.37 -25.96 -12.57
N LEU A 80 2.26 -25.82 -11.83
CA LEU A 80 1.51 -24.57 -11.76
C LEU A 80 2.32 -23.47 -11.06
N ASN A 81 3.10 -23.82 -10.03
CA ASN A 81 4.00 -22.89 -9.35
C ASN A 81 5.13 -22.48 -10.28
N LEU A 82 5.73 -23.43 -11.00
CA LEU A 82 6.77 -23.19 -12.00
C LEU A 82 6.30 -22.24 -13.12
N LEU A 83 5.14 -22.49 -13.72
CA LEU A 83 4.57 -21.62 -14.76
C LEU A 83 4.28 -20.22 -14.22
N SER A 84 3.82 -20.15 -12.97
CA SER A 84 3.64 -18.88 -12.28
C SER A 84 4.98 -18.15 -12.18
N ASP A 85 6.02 -18.80 -11.66
CA ASP A 85 7.34 -18.20 -11.44
C ASP A 85 7.99 -17.74 -12.74
N TYR A 86 7.88 -18.55 -13.80
CA TYR A 86 8.31 -18.18 -15.14
C TYR A 86 7.64 -16.88 -15.63
N ARG A 87 6.30 -16.76 -15.53
CA ARG A 87 5.58 -15.54 -15.90
C ARG A 87 6.00 -14.33 -15.04
N PHE A 88 6.27 -14.56 -13.76
CA PHE A 88 6.79 -13.51 -12.89
C PHE A 88 8.15 -13.02 -13.38
N LEU A 89 9.06 -13.91 -13.79
CA LEU A 89 10.35 -13.54 -14.36
C LEU A 89 10.19 -12.78 -15.68
N GLU A 90 9.28 -13.18 -16.56
CA GLU A 90 8.98 -12.43 -17.79
C GLU A 90 8.45 -11.02 -17.48
N ASP A 91 7.50 -10.89 -16.56
CA ASP A 91 6.96 -9.59 -16.13
C ASP A 91 8.04 -8.70 -15.51
N VAL A 92 8.93 -9.28 -14.69
CA VAL A 92 10.09 -8.58 -14.13
C VAL A 92 11.02 -8.12 -15.24
N GLY A 93 11.31 -8.98 -16.23
CA GLY A 93 12.11 -8.65 -17.40
C GLY A 93 11.51 -7.48 -18.19
N ARG A 94 10.21 -7.53 -18.51
CA ARG A 94 9.48 -6.45 -19.19
C ARG A 94 9.52 -5.15 -18.40
N THR A 95 9.35 -5.23 -17.06
CA THR A 95 9.37 -4.04 -16.20
C THR A 95 10.76 -3.42 -16.12
N ALA A 96 11.81 -4.24 -16.00
CA ALA A 96 13.19 -3.78 -15.97
C ALA A 96 13.60 -3.14 -17.30
N ASP A 97 13.24 -3.76 -18.41
CA ASP A 97 13.47 -3.27 -19.77
C ASP A 97 12.71 -1.96 -20.05
N ALA A 98 11.44 -1.86 -19.62
CA ALA A 98 10.69 -0.61 -19.68
C ALA A 98 11.34 0.50 -18.83
N ALA A 99 11.82 0.18 -17.62
CA ALA A 99 12.51 1.14 -16.77
C ALA A 99 13.88 1.56 -17.34
N ALA A 100 14.60 0.65 -17.99
CA ALA A 100 15.88 0.93 -18.64
C ALA A 100 15.74 1.87 -19.85
N ARG A 101 14.62 1.78 -20.58
CA ARG A 101 14.29 2.73 -21.65
C ARG A 101 13.77 4.07 -21.15
N ASP A 102 13.32 4.16 -19.90
CA ASP A 102 12.78 5.40 -19.35
C ASP A 102 13.91 6.37 -18.99
N LEU A 103 14.13 7.36 -19.86
CA LEU A 103 15.11 8.43 -19.66
C LEU A 103 14.91 9.21 -18.35
N SER A 104 13.68 9.24 -17.81
CA SER A 104 13.40 9.89 -16.53
C SER A 104 14.02 9.15 -15.34
N MET A 105 14.22 7.83 -15.46
CA MET A 105 14.87 6.96 -14.47
C MET A 105 16.39 7.08 -14.52
N HIS A 106 16.95 7.38 -15.70
CA HIS A 106 18.39 7.54 -15.91
C HIS A 106 18.91 8.97 -15.77
N ARG A 107 18.03 9.97 -15.71
CA ARG A 107 18.45 11.35 -15.45
C ARG A 107 18.99 11.43 -14.03
N PRO A 108 20.27 11.79 -13.81
CA PRO A 108 20.78 12.08 -12.48
C PRO A 108 20.05 13.34 -11.98
N THR A 109 18.93 13.12 -11.31
CA THR A 109 18.23 14.18 -10.61
C THR A 109 19.02 14.43 -9.35
N THR A 110 20.09 15.22 -9.46
CA THR A 110 20.58 16.00 -8.31
C THR A 110 19.47 16.97 -7.95
N ASN A 111 18.43 16.44 -7.31
CA ASN A 111 17.25 17.19 -7.00
C ASN A 111 17.64 18.07 -5.82
N LYS A 112 18.06 19.31 -6.12
CA LYS A 112 18.50 20.31 -5.14
C LYS A 112 17.49 20.41 -3.99
N PHE A 113 16.20 20.27 -4.30
CA PHE A 113 15.12 20.21 -3.32
C PHE A 113 15.22 19.02 -2.36
N ILE A 114 15.58 17.84 -2.85
CA ILE A 114 15.73 16.64 -2.00
C ILE A 114 16.97 16.71 -1.14
N ASN A 115 18.09 17.18 -1.69
CA ASN A 115 19.27 17.42 -0.88
C ASN A 115 19.00 18.51 0.17
N TYR A 116 18.22 19.53 -0.17
CA TYR A 116 17.76 20.55 0.77
C TYR A 116 16.90 19.95 1.89
N LEU A 117 15.87 19.14 1.57
CA LEU A 117 15.03 18.46 2.56
C LEU A 117 15.86 17.55 3.46
N ARG A 118 16.78 16.76 2.88
CA ARG A 118 17.66 15.85 3.63
C ARG A 118 18.57 16.62 4.58
N ASN A 119 19.16 17.71 4.12
CA ASN A 119 20.02 18.56 4.95
C ASN A 119 19.24 19.23 6.08
N ARG A 120 18.00 19.67 5.83
CA ARG A 120 17.12 20.18 6.87
C ARG A 120 16.75 19.10 7.88
N ALA A 121 16.37 17.90 7.43
CA ALA A 121 16.03 16.79 8.31
C ALA A 121 17.22 16.42 9.22
N ARG A 122 18.45 16.43 8.69
CA ARG A 122 19.67 16.20 9.46
C ARG A 122 19.88 17.22 10.59
N ARG A 123 19.52 18.50 10.39
CA ARG A 123 19.57 19.52 11.46
C ARG A 123 18.62 19.22 12.62
N HIS A 124 17.50 18.55 12.34
CA HIS A 124 16.57 18.04 13.34
C HIS A 124 16.94 16.64 13.86
N ASN A 125 18.13 16.12 13.55
CA ASN A 125 18.59 14.75 13.86
C ASN A 125 17.69 13.65 13.28
N ILE A 126 17.09 13.90 12.12
CA ILE A 126 16.27 12.92 11.39
C ILE A 126 17.07 12.41 10.19
N ASN A 127 17.21 11.09 10.08
CA ASN A 127 17.88 10.48 8.93
C ASN A 127 16.88 10.18 7.80
N LEU A 128 16.64 11.18 6.96
CA LEU A 128 15.75 11.08 5.81
C LEU A 128 16.46 10.44 4.60
N LYS A 129 16.04 9.23 4.23
CA LYS A 129 16.44 8.54 3.01
C LYS A 129 15.38 8.73 1.93
N THR A 130 15.82 8.86 0.68
CA THR A 130 14.93 8.99 -0.47
C THR A 130 15.04 7.79 -1.40
N LEU A 131 13.91 7.35 -1.94
CA LEU A 131 13.80 6.29 -2.92
C LEU A 131 13.94 6.84 -4.35
N PRO A 132 14.35 6.00 -5.32
CA PRO A 132 14.31 6.36 -6.73
C PRO A 132 12.92 6.79 -7.22
N ILE A 133 12.86 7.59 -8.29
CA ILE A 133 11.63 8.20 -8.82
C ILE A 133 10.55 7.20 -9.26
N GLY A 134 10.95 5.97 -9.62
CA GLY A 134 10.01 4.90 -9.99
C GLY A 134 9.19 4.34 -8.84
N PHE A 135 9.59 4.56 -7.58
CA PHE A 135 8.86 3.99 -6.44
C PHE A 135 7.54 4.73 -6.18
N THR A 136 6.46 4.00 -5.95
CA THR A 136 5.13 4.57 -5.62
C THR A 136 5.21 5.48 -4.40
N LYS A 137 5.91 5.03 -3.35
CA LYS A 137 6.18 5.81 -2.13
C LYS A 137 6.84 7.16 -2.44
N ARG A 138 7.71 7.22 -3.45
CA ARG A 138 8.36 8.47 -3.89
C ARG A 138 7.37 9.41 -4.60
N ARG A 139 6.52 8.85 -5.46
CA ARG A 139 5.52 9.60 -6.24
C ARG A 139 4.40 10.17 -5.37
N GLU A 140 3.99 9.45 -4.33
CA GLU A 140 2.95 9.88 -3.39
C GLU A 140 3.44 10.93 -2.38
N ASN A 141 4.76 11.02 -2.15
CA ASN A 141 5.32 11.85 -1.10
C ASN A 141 5.00 13.33 -1.32
N SER A 142 4.24 13.91 -0.40
CA SER A 142 3.90 15.34 -0.38
C SER A 142 4.61 16.12 0.73
N THR A 143 5.71 15.58 1.27
CA THR A 143 6.47 16.21 2.36
C THR A 143 7.18 17.47 1.86
N ILE A 144 6.97 18.58 2.57
CA ILE A 144 7.59 19.87 2.24
C ILE A 144 8.18 20.51 3.50
N PHE A 145 9.14 21.42 3.32
CA PHE A 145 9.70 22.24 4.40
C PHE A 145 9.36 23.71 4.13
N ASN A 146 8.63 24.34 5.05
CA ASN A 146 8.28 25.74 4.95
C ASN A 146 9.46 26.60 5.41
N LYS A 147 10.01 27.42 4.51
CA LYS A 147 11.17 28.28 4.80
C LYS A 147 10.82 29.44 5.74
N LYS A 148 9.59 29.96 5.70
CA LYS A 148 9.21 31.11 6.53
C LYS A 148 9.10 30.70 8.00
N GLU A 149 8.45 29.56 8.24
CA GLU A 149 8.20 29.05 9.58
C GLU A 149 9.31 28.15 10.12
N GLN A 150 10.25 27.73 9.25
CA GLN A 150 11.29 26.73 9.56
C GLN A 150 10.74 25.40 10.08
N LYS A 151 9.57 24.98 9.57
CA LYS A 151 8.88 23.75 9.99
C LYS A 151 8.70 22.75 8.85
N PHE A 152 8.73 21.47 9.18
CA PHE A 152 8.29 20.42 8.26
C PHE A 152 6.77 20.25 8.24
N TYR A 153 6.27 20.02 7.03
CA TYR A 153 4.93 19.51 6.77
C TYR A 153 5.05 18.13 6.17
N TRP A 154 4.82 17.12 7.00
CA TRP A 154 5.01 15.73 6.65
C TRP A 154 3.85 15.16 5.85
N HIS A 155 4.17 14.29 4.91
CA HIS A 155 3.25 13.26 4.46
C HIS A 155 3.28 12.14 5.50
N LEU A 156 2.15 11.63 5.97
CA LEU A 156 2.10 10.50 6.90
C LEU A 156 1.19 9.41 6.35
N LYS A 157 1.59 8.16 6.56
CA LYS A 157 0.72 7.01 6.32
C LYS A 157 0.37 6.38 7.66
N LEU A 158 -0.92 6.34 7.98
CA LEU A 158 -1.48 5.62 9.12
C LEU A 158 -1.93 4.24 8.66
N VAL A 159 -1.50 3.21 9.37
CA VAL A 159 -1.89 1.83 9.12
C VAL A 159 -2.54 1.30 10.38
N PHE A 160 -3.73 0.73 10.23
CA PHE A 160 -4.51 0.08 11.28
C PHE A 160 -4.57 -1.42 10.96
N PRO A 161 -3.62 -2.23 11.45
CA PRO A 161 -3.53 -3.64 11.09
C PRO A 161 -4.80 -4.43 11.43
N HIS A 162 -5.43 -4.13 12.56
CA HIS A 162 -6.60 -4.87 13.05
C HIS A 162 -7.83 -4.71 12.17
N CYS A 163 -7.94 -3.57 11.48
CA CYS A 163 -9.06 -3.26 10.58
C CYS A 163 -8.67 -3.35 9.10
N HIS A 164 -7.44 -3.73 8.78
CA HIS A 164 -6.87 -3.70 7.43
C HIS A 164 -7.11 -2.36 6.71
N ALA A 165 -7.05 -1.26 7.48
CA ALA A 165 -7.34 0.08 7.00
C ALA A 165 -6.06 0.92 6.92
N GLU A 166 -5.92 1.68 5.84
CA GLU A 166 -4.79 2.57 5.61
C GLU A 166 -5.31 3.97 5.27
N TYR A 167 -4.69 4.99 5.87
CA TYR A 167 -5.03 6.38 5.63
C TYR A 167 -3.77 7.19 5.34
N THR A 168 -3.87 8.12 4.40
CA THR A 168 -2.77 8.98 4.01
C THR A 168 -3.10 10.43 4.39
N LEU A 169 -2.29 11.00 5.26
CA LEU A 169 -2.36 12.38 5.69
C LEU A 169 -1.34 13.22 4.93
N LYS A 170 -1.78 14.34 4.38
CA LYS A 170 -0.92 15.28 3.64
C LYS A 170 -0.73 16.55 4.44
N ARG A 171 0.50 17.08 4.45
CA ARG A 171 0.87 18.37 5.07
C ARG A 171 0.59 18.43 6.58
N VAL A 172 0.98 17.40 7.31
CA VAL A 172 0.87 17.37 8.77
C VAL A 172 2.01 18.18 9.39
N PRO A 173 1.74 19.21 10.20
CA PRO A 173 2.77 20.00 10.87
C PRO A 173 3.57 19.14 11.85
N GLU A 174 4.87 19.41 11.98
CA GLU A 174 5.76 18.66 12.88
C GLU A 174 5.53 18.92 14.38
N ASP A 175 4.88 20.02 14.73
CA ASP A 175 4.58 20.48 16.08
C ASP A 175 3.32 19.85 16.67
N LYS A 176 2.47 19.22 15.85
CA LYS A 176 1.29 18.50 16.35
C LYS A 176 1.70 17.26 17.15
N THR A 177 0.97 16.98 18.22
CA THR A 177 1.12 15.73 18.97
C THR A 177 0.53 14.57 18.18
N LEU A 178 0.99 13.35 18.47
CA LEU A 178 0.42 12.17 17.83
C LEU A 178 -1.04 11.94 18.26
N THR A 179 -1.41 12.30 19.50
CA THR A 179 -2.80 12.30 19.97
C THR A 179 -3.67 13.21 19.10
N ASP A 180 -3.25 14.45 18.83
CA ASP A 180 -4.00 15.39 17.98
C ASP A 180 -4.13 14.90 16.54
N ILE A 181 -3.10 14.20 16.03
CA ILE A 181 -3.12 13.63 14.67
C ILE A 181 -4.10 12.46 14.59
N LEU A 182 -4.23 11.67 15.65
CA LEU A 182 -5.11 10.50 15.70
C LEU A 182 -6.53 10.81 16.15
N LYS A 183 -6.74 11.97 16.76
CA LYS A 183 -8.05 12.44 17.25
C LYS A 183 -9.18 12.26 16.22
N PRO A 184 -9.03 12.68 14.94
CA PRO A 184 -10.07 12.54 13.92
C PRO A 184 -10.31 11.10 13.43
N TYR A 185 -9.56 10.12 13.95
CA TYR A 185 -9.67 8.71 13.58
C TYR A 185 -10.14 7.82 14.73
N ILE A 186 -9.79 8.20 15.96
CA ILE A 186 -10.07 7.41 17.16
C ILE A 186 -11.25 7.99 17.92
N ASP A 187 -11.39 9.33 17.98
CA ASP A 187 -12.45 9.93 18.79
C ASP A 187 -13.83 9.75 18.13
N PRO A 188 -14.82 9.23 18.87
CA PRO A 188 -16.16 8.97 18.35
C PRO A 188 -16.90 10.23 17.91
N VAL A 189 -16.47 11.41 18.39
CA VAL A 189 -17.14 12.70 18.15
C VAL A 189 -16.58 13.45 16.94
N GLU A 190 -15.27 13.39 16.72
CA GLU A 190 -14.60 14.12 15.62
C GLU A 190 -14.37 13.25 14.37
N SER A 191 -14.51 11.93 14.49
CA SER A 191 -14.30 11.01 13.37
C SER A 191 -15.48 10.96 12.41
N ASP A 192 -15.18 10.88 11.11
CA ASP A 192 -16.17 10.59 10.07
C ASP A 192 -16.91 9.27 10.41
N PRO A 193 -18.25 9.21 10.35
CA PRO A 193 -19.02 8.00 10.63
C PRO A 193 -18.53 6.74 9.89
N VAL A 194 -18.04 6.88 8.65
CA VAL A 194 -17.51 5.78 7.83
C VAL A 194 -16.15 5.31 8.34
N VAL A 195 -15.33 6.21 8.87
CA VAL A 195 -14.04 5.89 9.50
C VAL A 195 -14.28 5.26 10.87
N CYS A 196 -15.17 5.82 11.67
CA CYS A 196 -15.56 5.30 12.98
C CYS A 196 -16.10 3.87 12.88
N GLN A 197 -16.95 3.57 11.88
CA GLN A 197 -17.45 2.21 11.67
C GLN A 197 -16.33 1.22 11.32
N ARG A 198 -15.36 1.63 10.48
CA ARG A 198 -14.21 0.78 10.12
C ARG A 198 -13.23 0.60 11.28
N LEU A 199 -13.07 1.61 12.11
CA LEU A 199 -12.15 1.65 13.24
C LEU A 199 -12.83 1.37 14.60
N LYS A 200 -14.04 0.77 14.58
CA LYS A 200 -14.86 0.54 15.78
C LYS A 200 -14.09 -0.13 16.93
N VAL A 201 -13.16 -1.03 16.61
CA VAL A 201 -12.30 -1.72 17.59
C VAL A 201 -11.42 -0.74 18.37
N TYR A 202 -10.92 0.31 17.71
CA TYR A 202 -10.09 1.35 18.29
C TYR A 202 -10.92 2.40 19.03
N THR A 203 -12.08 2.79 18.49
CA THR A 203 -12.99 3.77 19.12
C THR A 203 -13.61 3.25 20.43
N MET A 204 -13.90 1.95 20.51
CA MET A 204 -14.47 1.32 21.70
C MET A 204 -13.42 0.99 22.77
N SER A 205 -12.14 1.06 22.43
CA SER A 205 -11.05 0.77 23.37
C SER A 205 -10.60 2.05 24.09
N PRO A 206 -10.16 1.97 25.35
CA PRO A 206 -9.56 3.12 26.03
C PRO A 206 -8.36 3.66 25.26
N GLN A 207 -8.18 4.99 25.21
CA GLN A 207 -7.02 5.60 24.56
C GLN A 207 -5.68 5.09 25.13
N SER A 208 -5.66 4.67 26.40
CA SER A 208 -4.50 4.07 27.08
C SER A 208 -4.08 2.70 26.52
N ASP A 209 -4.98 2.00 25.82
CA ASP A 209 -4.70 0.72 25.17
C ASP A 209 -4.10 0.88 23.76
N VAL A 210 -4.11 2.11 23.21
CA VAL A 210 -3.57 2.41 21.88
C VAL A 210 -2.07 2.65 21.97
N GLN A 211 -1.30 1.91 21.18
CA GLN A 211 0.13 2.10 20.97
C GLN A 211 0.39 2.50 19.52
N ILE A 212 1.33 3.41 19.36
CA ILE A 212 1.76 3.90 18.05
C ILE A 212 3.16 3.37 17.80
N LEU A 213 3.31 2.62 16.72
CA LEU A 213 4.53 1.93 16.37
C LEU A 213 5.07 2.46 15.03
N MET A 214 6.39 2.53 14.89
CA MET A 214 7.05 2.85 13.63
C MET A 214 8.08 1.76 13.31
N LYS A 215 8.03 1.23 12.07
CA LYS A 215 8.99 0.22 11.62
C LYS A 215 10.41 0.76 11.68
N ILE A 216 11.33 -0.07 12.13
CA ILE A 216 12.76 0.26 12.20
C ILE A 216 13.42 -0.12 10.88
N GLU A 217 14.07 0.85 10.26
CA GLU A 217 14.75 0.69 8.97
C GLU A 217 16.26 0.42 9.14
N ASN A 218 16.86 -0.27 8.16
CA ASN A 218 18.30 -0.63 8.10
C ASN A 218 18.82 -1.67 9.11
N ARG A 219 18.07 -2.73 9.44
CA ARG A 219 18.63 -3.89 10.16
C ARG A 219 19.19 -4.94 9.21
N LYS A 220 20.30 -5.58 9.62
CA LYS A 220 21.06 -6.56 8.82
C LYS A 220 20.39 -7.94 8.71
N GLN A 221 19.42 -8.24 9.56
CA GLN A 221 18.62 -9.46 9.51
C GLN A 221 17.16 -9.03 9.34
N ASN A 222 16.39 -9.79 8.56
CA ASN A 222 14.95 -9.60 8.29
C ASN A 222 14.05 -9.61 9.55
N SER A 223 14.61 -9.42 10.75
CA SER A 223 13.86 -9.15 11.98
C SER A 223 13.16 -7.80 11.86
N ILE A 224 11.90 -7.82 11.46
CA ILE A 224 11.03 -6.64 11.52
C ILE A 224 10.86 -6.30 13.00
N ARG A 225 11.28 -5.10 13.39
CA ARG A 225 11.05 -4.56 14.72
C ARG A 225 10.43 -3.19 14.64
N TYR A 226 9.77 -2.80 15.71
CA TYR A 226 9.05 -1.55 15.81
C TYR A 226 9.59 -0.70 16.96
N ASN A 227 9.68 0.61 16.73
CA ASN A 227 9.87 1.60 17.78
C ASN A 227 8.51 2.03 18.28
N GLU A 228 8.32 2.04 19.60
CA GLU A 228 7.17 2.69 20.22
C GLU A 228 7.34 4.22 20.17
N LEU A 229 6.26 4.90 19.79
CA LEU A 229 6.18 6.36 19.76
C LEU A 229 5.30 6.83 20.91
N ASP A 230 5.69 7.96 21.50
CA ASP A 230 4.97 8.57 22.61
C ASP A 230 3.83 9.45 22.06
N ALA A 231 2.59 9.12 22.41
CA ALA A 231 1.41 9.81 21.92
C ALA A 231 1.37 11.29 22.35
N SER A 232 1.91 11.59 23.53
CA SER A 232 1.90 12.93 24.14
C SER A 232 2.89 13.90 23.51
N ARG A 233 3.94 13.38 22.85
CA ARG A 233 5.00 14.19 22.25
C ARG A 233 4.66 14.63 20.84
N SER A 234 5.31 15.71 20.41
CA SER A 234 5.21 16.19 19.03
C SER A 234 5.71 15.15 18.03
N LEU A 235 5.24 15.26 16.79
CA LEU A 235 5.73 14.46 15.68
C LEU A 235 7.25 14.61 15.50
N LEU A 236 7.77 15.84 15.63
CA LEU A 236 9.20 16.12 15.53
C LEU A 236 10.04 15.33 16.54
N GLU A 237 9.66 15.38 17.81
CA GLU A 237 10.38 14.67 18.88
C GLU A 237 10.35 13.16 18.67
N ASN A 238 9.18 12.65 18.26
CA ASN A 238 9.02 11.24 17.92
C ASN A 238 9.85 10.82 16.71
N LEU A 239 10.12 11.69 15.75
CA LEU A 239 10.93 11.34 14.58
C LEU A 239 12.44 11.54 14.80
N LYS A 240 12.83 12.24 15.86
CA LYS A 240 14.24 12.50 16.20
C LYS A 240 15.00 11.19 16.39
N ASN A 241 16.24 11.14 15.88
CA ASN A 241 17.13 9.97 15.89
C ASN A 241 16.57 8.73 15.18
N LYS A 242 15.47 8.87 14.42
CA LYS A 242 14.90 7.77 13.63
C LYS A 242 15.29 7.89 12.15
N VAL A 243 15.29 6.76 11.46
CA VAL A 243 15.48 6.68 10.02
C VAL A 243 14.11 6.66 9.35
N ILE A 244 13.90 7.56 8.39
CA ILE A 244 12.66 7.65 7.61
C ILE A 244 13.00 7.44 6.15
N ILE A 245 12.26 6.57 5.48
CA ILE A 245 12.35 6.38 4.02
C ILE A 245 11.16 7.09 3.37
N GLU A 246 11.44 8.18 2.64
CA GLU A 246 10.49 9.15 2.05
C GLU A 246 9.59 9.88 3.06
N TYR A 247 8.75 9.13 3.77
CA TYR A 247 7.80 9.64 4.74
C TYR A 247 7.51 8.59 5.84
N PRO A 248 7.11 9.02 7.06
CA PRO A 248 6.79 8.12 8.16
C PRO A 248 5.56 7.25 7.87
N THR A 249 5.64 5.99 8.30
CA THR A 249 4.50 5.08 8.35
C THR A 249 4.26 4.68 9.79
N LEU A 250 3.11 5.08 10.33
CA LEU A 250 2.72 4.87 11.71
C LEU A 250 1.71 3.73 11.78
N PHE A 251 1.99 2.74 12.62
CA PHE A 251 1.12 1.61 12.88
C PHE A 251 0.39 1.85 14.19
N VAL A 252 -0.94 1.93 14.13
CA VAL A 252 -1.78 2.11 15.31
C VAL A 252 -2.29 0.74 15.73
N VAL A 253 -1.87 0.27 16.90
CA VAL A 253 -2.20 -1.07 17.41
C VAL A 253 -2.72 -1.00 18.83
N LEU A 254 -3.58 -1.95 19.19
CA LEU A 254 -4.02 -2.13 20.56
C LEU A 254 -3.08 -3.07 21.30
N LYS A 255 -2.72 -2.74 22.54
CA LYS A 255 -1.84 -3.56 23.42
C LYS A 255 -2.27 -5.03 23.48
N LYS A 256 -3.57 -5.27 23.56
CA LYS A 256 -4.18 -6.62 23.66
C LYS A 256 -3.99 -7.48 22.41
N LEU A 257 -3.76 -6.87 21.26
CA LEU A 257 -3.69 -7.53 19.96
C LEU A 257 -2.27 -7.49 19.36
N LYS A 258 -1.23 -7.29 20.18
CA LYS A 258 0.18 -7.10 19.77
C LYS A 258 0.89 -8.40 19.31
N LYS A 259 0.21 -9.55 19.22
CA LYS A 259 0.85 -10.88 19.15
C LYS A 259 1.93 -11.04 18.06
N ASP A 260 1.86 -10.31 16.95
CA ASP A 260 2.80 -10.46 15.83
C ASP A 260 3.83 -9.31 15.70
N MET A 261 3.81 -8.30 16.58
CA MET A 261 4.66 -7.10 16.48
C MET A 261 5.68 -7.01 17.61
N VAL A 262 6.95 -7.32 17.30
CA VAL A 262 8.08 -7.21 18.24
C VAL A 262 8.54 -5.76 18.35
N VAL A 263 8.34 -5.15 19.53
CA VAL A 263 8.78 -3.78 19.85
C VAL A 263 10.19 -3.82 20.43
N LEU A 264 11.05 -2.87 20.05
CA LEU A 264 12.36 -2.71 20.68
C LEU A 264 12.24 -2.12 22.08
N GLY A 265 12.88 -2.76 23.05
CA GLY A 265 12.95 -2.28 24.44
C GLY A 265 12.03 -3.01 25.43
N GLN A 266 11.40 -4.10 25.00
CA GLN A 266 10.83 -5.13 25.89
C GLN A 266 11.67 -6.39 25.82
#